data_AF-A0A7C4T445-F1
#
_entry.id   AF-A0A7C4T445-F1
#
_cell.length_a   1.000
_cell.length_b   1.000
_cell.length_c   1.000
_cell.angle_alpha   90.00
_cell.angle_beta   90.00
_cell.angle_gamma   90.00
#
_symmetry.space_group_name_H-M   'P 1'
#
loop_
_entity.id
_entity.type
_entity.pdbx_description
1 polymer ?
#
loop_
_entity_poly.entity_id
_entity_poly.type
_entity_poly.pdbx_seq_one_letter_code
_entity_poly.pdbx_strand_id
1 'polypeptide(L)'
;MEKRKVTVKHYLNYRAKERIFQRDKFFPLYIQIIVNGKKAQIKSRIQEYLKIYRSDIERLTQNNAEYYNLILEGYFSERLLDTIEKKQIFPLYHLMNDEIAVLKRIIISMRPFDNKDFTLFNFGWEYQMHTTEITKIFDNHIKEQFKKELHQLFLRTIDQDDNRQLFKIVNFFINYLNWNNSFSSTYEAASEIMAEEIKLIENLISKELYTSIKAYLAYLGKVNIVNRLFERRQEGRITTLSYLDWQTEVKDQVYKEFIALVGEQKALEYIISLDSILQRTIKPGATAA
;
A
#
# COMPACT_ATOMS: atom_id res chain seq x y z
N MET A 1 -39.37 -5.32 -1.31
CA MET A 1 -37.91 -5.55 -1.29
C MET A 1 -37.21 -4.23 -1.54
N GLU A 2 -36.80 -3.51 -0.50
CA GLU A 2 -35.99 -2.30 -0.67
C GLU A 2 -34.65 -2.68 -1.32
N LYS A 3 -34.31 -2.01 -2.43
CA LYS A 3 -33.06 -2.23 -3.14
C LYS A 3 -31.90 -1.91 -2.17
N ARG A 4 -31.18 -2.95 -1.74
CA ARG A 4 -29.89 -2.89 -1.03
C ARG A 4 -28.93 -1.98 -1.80
N LYS A 5 -28.94 -0.67 -1.52
CA LYS A 5 -28.19 0.35 -2.29
C LYS A 5 -27.06 0.93 -1.47
N VAL A 6 -25.84 0.78 -2.00
CA VAL A 6 -24.65 1.48 -1.52
C VAL A 6 -24.45 2.70 -2.40
N THR A 7 -24.47 3.90 -1.81
CA THR A 7 -24.19 5.15 -2.51
C THR A 7 -22.89 5.75 -1.98
N VAL A 8 -21.95 6.01 -2.87
CA VAL A 8 -20.67 6.67 -2.57
C VAL A 8 -20.52 7.79 -3.59
N LYS A 9 -20.30 9.01 -3.11
CA LYS A 9 -20.11 10.20 -3.95
C LYS A 9 -19.16 11.21 -3.33
N HIS A 10 -18.43 11.93 -4.15
CA HIS A 10 -17.67 13.09 -3.71
C HIS A 10 -18.57 14.28 -3.43
N TYR A 11 -18.15 15.14 -2.52
CA TYR A 11 -18.78 16.42 -2.24
C TYR A 11 -17.76 17.40 -1.64
N LEU A 12 -18.04 18.69 -1.75
CA LEU A 12 -17.23 19.74 -1.16
C LEU A 12 -17.63 19.96 0.30
N ASN A 13 -16.64 19.99 1.19
CA ASN A 13 -16.91 20.29 2.60
C ASN A 13 -16.95 21.81 2.84
N TYR A 14 -18.14 22.40 2.69
CA TYR A 14 -18.37 23.83 2.94
C TYR A 14 -18.19 24.27 4.40
N ARG A 15 -18.06 23.33 5.35
CA ARG A 15 -17.78 23.65 6.76
C ARG A 15 -16.29 23.90 7.02
N ALA A 16 -15.42 23.47 6.11
CA ALA A 16 -13.99 23.69 6.22
C ALA A 16 -13.59 25.09 5.73
N LYS A 17 -12.40 25.56 6.15
CA LYS A 17 -11.89 26.88 5.75
C LYS A 17 -11.75 26.96 4.23
N GLU A 18 -12.45 27.92 3.63
CA GLU A 18 -12.39 28.17 2.19
C GLU A 18 -11.06 28.80 1.78
N ARG A 19 -10.63 28.51 0.56
CA ARG A 19 -9.54 29.21 -0.13
C ARG A 19 -10.12 29.93 -1.34
N ILE A 20 -9.68 31.15 -1.58
CA ILE A 20 -10.22 31.98 -2.67
C ILE A 20 -9.15 32.10 -3.74
N PHE A 21 -9.49 31.77 -4.98
CA PHE A 21 -8.62 31.93 -6.13
C PHE A 21 -9.44 32.41 -7.33
N GLN A 22 -9.02 33.50 -7.98
CA GLN A 22 -9.69 34.09 -9.16
C GLN A 22 -11.22 34.22 -9.04
N ARG A 23 -11.70 34.65 -7.85
CA ARG A 23 -13.12 34.81 -7.48
C ARG A 23 -13.92 33.52 -7.26
N ASP A 24 -13.30 32.35 -7.44
CA ASP A 24 -13.88 31.07 -7.09
C ASP A 24 -13.47 30.65 -5.67
N LYS A 25 -14.40 30.00 -4.98
CA LYS A 25 -14.19 29.42 -3.65
C LYS A 25 -13.83 27.95 -3.78
N PHE A 26 -12.76 27.57 -3.11
CA PHE A 26 -12.20 26.22 -3.09
C PHE A 26 -12.38 25.61 -1.71
N PHE A 27 -12.88 24.37 -1.70
CA PHE A 27 -13.15 23.60 -0.50
C PHE A 27 -12.47 22.23 -0.60
N PRO A 28 -12.09 21.60 0.53
CA PRO A 28 -11.50 20.28 0.51
C PRO A 28 -12.52 19.23 0.07
N LEU A 29 -12.07 18.28 -0.73
CA LEU A 29 -12.90 17.19 -1.23
C LEU A 29 -13.15 16.12 -0.15
N TYR A 30 -14.40 15.78 0.05
CA TYR A 30 -14.84 14.72 0.95
C TYR A 30 -15.68 13.70 0.18
N ILE A 31 -15.86 12.53 0.78
CA ILE A 31 -16.71 11.48 0.25
C ILE A 31 -17.84 11.22 1.23
N GLN A 32 -19.05 11.17 0.70
CA GLN A 32 -20.24 10.77 1.43
C GLN A 32 -20.57 9.32 1.08
N ILE A 33 -20.67 8.50 2.11
CA ILE A 33 -21.03 7.09 2.04
C ILE A 33 -22.40 6.94 2.66
N ILE A 34 -23.33 6.32 1.93
CA ILE A 34 -24.69 6.03 2.39
C ILE A 34 -24.95 4.55 2.17
N VAL A 35 -25.13 3.82 3.27
CA VAL A 35 -25.40 2.37 3.27
C VAL A 35 -26.51 2.09 4.28
N ASN A 36 -27.61 1.51 3.81
CA ASN A 36 -28.74 1.12 4.67
C ASN A 36 -29.23 2.26 5.58
N GLY A 37 -29.40 3.47 5.04
CA GLY A 37 -29.81 4.67 5.79
C GLY A 37 -28.71 5.31 6.66
N LYS A 38 -27.64 4.59 7.00
CA LYS A 38 -26.48 5.14 7.72
C LYS A 38 -25.64 5.99 6.78
N LYS A 39 -25.25 7.19 7.24
CA LYS A 39 -24.39 8.11 6.49
C LYS A 39 -23.05 8.26 7.21
N ALA A 40 -21.96 8.19 6.45
CA ALA A 40 -20.63 8.53 6.91
C ALA A 40 -19.98 9.52 5.94
N GLN A 41 -19.09 10.33 6.49
CA GLN A 41 -18.32 11.32 5.74
C GLN A 41 -16.85 11.09 6.04
N ILE A 42 -16.07 10.89 4.99
CA ILE A 42 -14.62 10.72 5.10
C ILE A 42 -13.92 11.74 4.21
N LYS A 43 -12.72 12.15 4.58
CA LYS A 43 -11.88 13.00 3.74
C LYS A 43 -11.40 12.18 2.53
N SER A 44 -11.46 12.76 1.33
CA SER A 44 -10.87 12.12 0.14
C SER A 44 -9.35 12.07 0.28
N ARG A 45 -8.76 10.98 -0.21
CA ARG A 45 -7.32 10.77 -0.27
C ARG A 45 -6.77 10.99 -1.68
N ILE A 46 -7.58 11.56 -2.59
CA ILE A 46 -7.17 11.85 -3.96
C ILE A 46 -5.83 12.59 -4.06
N GLN A 47 -5.56 13.51 -3.13
CA GLN A 47 -4.31 14.27 -3.01
C GLN A 47 -3.04 13.39 -2.95
N GLU A 48 -3.14 12.17 -2.43
CA GLU A 48 -2.00 11.24 -2.34
C GLU A 48 -1.62 10.72 -3.72
N TYR A 49 -2.60 10.50 -4.59
CA TYR A 49 -2.43 9.99 -5.95
C TYR A 49 -2.14 11.10 -6.96
N LEU A 50 -2.62 12.32 -6.73
CA LEU A 50 -2.34 13.48 -7.60
C LEU A 50 -0.85 13.79 -7.70
N LYS A 51 -0.04 13.41 -6.71
CA LYS A 51 1.42 13.54 -6.74
C LYS A 51 2.10 12.77 -7.87
N ILE A 52 1.46 11.72 -8.40
CA ILE A 52 1.98 10.92 -9.51
C ILE A 52 1.76 11.68 -10.84
N TYR A 53 0.66 12.41 -10.94
CA TYR A 53 0.23 13.11 -12.16
C TYR A 53 0.58 14.62 -12.16
N ARG A 54 1.67 14.99 -11.49
CA ARG A 54 2.09 16.40 -11.34
C ARG A 54 2.17 17.12 -12.69
N SER A 55 2.76 16.48 -13.69
CA SER A 55 2.94 17.07 -15.01
C SER A 55 1.61 17.32 -15.73
N ASP A 56 0.62 16.45 -15.57
CA ASP A 56 -0.71 16.62 -16.18
C ASP A 56 -1.51 17.73 -15.48
N ILE A 57 -1.39 17.82 -14.15
CA ILE A 57 -2.03 18.88 -13.36
C ILE A 57 -1.38 20.24 -13.66
N GLU A 58 -0.07 20.28 -13.87
CA GLU A 58 0.65 21.49 -14.27
C GLU A 58 0.16 22.01 -15.62
N ARG A 59 -0.03 21.12 -16.60
CA ARG A 59 -0.64 21.46 -17.89
C ARG A 59 -2.08 21.97 -17.76
N LEU A 60 -2.89 21.32 -16.91
CA LEU A 60 -4.27 21.73 -16.65
C LEU A 60 -4.36 23.13 -16.01
N THR A 61 -3.43 23.44 -15.11
CA THR A 61 -3.38 24.71 -14.40
C THR A 61 -2.64 25.81 -15.15
N GLN A 62 -2.19 25.53 -16.38
CA GLN A 62 -1.46 26.48 -17.23
C GLN A 62 -0.25 27.08 -16.52
N ASN A 63 0.46 26.27 -15.74
CA ASN A 63 1.62 26.67 -14.91
C ASN A 63 1.31 27.74 -13.84
N ASN A 64 0.05 27.93 -13.45
CA ASN A 64 -0.29 28.79 -12.32
C ASN A 64 0.01 28.08 -10.98
N ALA A 65 1.05 28.52 -10.27
CA ALA A 65 1.52 27.87 -9.05
C ALA A 65 0.47 27.82 -7.92
N GLU A 66 -0.33 28.87 -7.74
CA GLU A 66 -1.37 28.89 -6.71
C GLU A 66 -2.48 27.88 -7.03
N TYR A 67 -2.94 27.86 -8.28
CA TYR A 67 -3.98 26.94 -8.72
C TYR A 67 -3.51 25.47 -8.70
N TYR A 68 -2.27 25.24 -9.12
CA TYR A 68 -1.59 23.95 -9.07
C TYR A 68 -1.55 23.39 -7.64
N ASN A 69 -1.10 24.20 -6.68
CA ASN A 69 -1.01 23.78 -5.28
C ASN A 69 -2.39 23.52 -4.67
N LEU A 70 -3.42 24.30 -5.01
CA LEU A 70 -4.79 24.05 -4.56
C LEU A 70 -5.29 22.66 -4.98
N ILE A 71 -5.10 22.29 -6.25
CA ILE A 71 -5.52 20.98 -6.75
C ILE A 71 -4.71 19.86 -6.09
N LEU A 72 -3.38 20.00 -5.99
CA LEU A 72 -2.53 19.00 -5.34
C LEU A 72 -2.86 18.79 -3.85
N GLU A 73 -3.30 19.84 -3.15
CA GLU A 73 -3.76 19.76 -1.77
C GLU A 73 -5.20 19.22 -1.62
N GLY A 74 -5.85 18.85 -2.73
CA GLY A 74 -7.19 18.26 -2.73
C GLY A 74 -8.32 19.27 -2.53
N TYR A 75 -8.09 20.55 -2.87
CA TYR A 75 -9.11 21.58 -2.87
C TYR A 75 -9.72 21.76 -4.26
N PHE A 76 -11.05 21.82 -4.32
CA PHE A 76 -11.82 21.94 -5.55
C PHE A 76 -12.91 23.00 -5.41
N SER A 77 -13.31 23.60 -6.52
CA SER A 77 -14.49 24.47 -6.62
C SER A 77 -15.65 23.72 -7.27
N GLU A 78 -16.89 24.18 -7.06
CA GLU A 78 -18.07 23.59 -7.70
C GLU A 78 -17.95 23.60 -9.22
N ARG A 79 -17.52 24.75 -9.76
CA ARG A 79 -17.29 24.92 -11.19
C ARG A 79 -16.25 23.93 -11.72
N LEU A 80 -15.19 23.69 -10.96
CA LEU A 80 -14.15 22.73 -11.34
C LEU A 80 -14.72 21.30 -11.34
N LEU A 81 -15.46 20.90 -10.30
CA LEU A 81 -16.10 19.57 -10.25
C LEU A 81 -17.05 19.34 -11.42
N ASP A 82 -17.93 20.31 -11.71
CA ASP A 82 -18.84 20.25 -12.86
C ASP A 82 -18.07 20.11 -14.18
N THR A 83 -16.94 20.80 -14.30
CA THR A 83 -16.10 20.72 -15.50
C THR A 83 -15.42 19.36 -15.60
N ILE A 84 -14.92 18.81 -14.49
CA ILE A 84 -14.30 17.49 -14.43
C ILE A 84 -15.32 16.41 -14.84
N GLU A 85 -16.55 16.47 -14.33
CA GLU A 85 -17.60 15.50 -14.68
C GLU A 85 -18.04 15.62 -16.14
N LYS A 86 -18.27 16.84 -16.64
CA LYS A 86 -18.75 17.05 -18.02
C LYS A 86 -17.70 16.79 -19.09
N LYS A 87 -16.44 17.18 -18.84
CA LYS A 87 -15.34 17.07 -19.80
C LYS A 87 -14.46 15.85 -19.58
N GLN A 88 -14.72 15.06 -18.53
CA GLN A 88 -13.94 13.87 -18.16
C GLN A 88 -12.44 14.15 -18.10
N ILE A 89 -12.07 15.24 -17.41
CA ILE A 89 -10.69 15.73 -17.35
C ILE A 89 -9.75 14.67 -16.78
N PHE A 90 -8.71 14.32 -17.55
CA PHE A 90 -7.62 13.48 -17.06
C PHE A 90 -6.62 14.30 -16.22
N PRO A 91 -6.09 13.77 -15.09
CA PRO A 91 -6.40 12.47 -14.46
C PRO A 91 -7.59 12.54 -13.49
N LEU A 92 -8.09 13.74 -13.17
CA LEU A 92 -9.01 14.01 -12.06
C LEU A 92 -10.29 13.17 -12.09
N TYR A 93 -10.95 13.10 -13.24
CA TYR A 93 -12.18 12.32 -13.40
C TYR A 93 -11.97 10.82 -13.13
N HIS A 94 -10.85 10.28 -13.61
CA HIS A 94 -10.53 8.86 -13.48
C HIS A 94 -10.20 8.52 -12.03
N LEU A 95 -9.39 9.34 -11.37
CA LEU A 95 -9.04 9.17 -9.96
C LEU A 95 -10.26 9.26 -9.04
N MET A 96 -11.18 10.20 -9.28
CA MET A 96 -12.41 10.30 -8.49
C MET A 96 -13.29 9.06 -8.66
N ASN A 97 -13.50 8.59 -9.89
CA ASN A 97 -14.30 7.39 -10.12
C ASN A 97 -13.65 6.13 -9.55
N ASP A 98 -12.32 6.04 -9.62
CA ASP A 98 -11.57 4.93 -9.05
C ASP A 98 -11.68 4.93 -7.51
N GLU A 99 -11.55 6.10 -6.87
CA GLU A 99 -11.73 6.23 -5.42
C GLU A 99 -13.14 5.77 -4.99
N ILE A 100 -14.19 6.16 -5.74
CA ILE A 100 -15.56 5.67 -5.51
C ILE A 100 -15.66 4.15 -5.68
N ALA A 101 -15.03 3.59 -6.71
CA ALA A 101 -15.07 2.16 -7.00
C ALA A 101 -14.39 1.34 -5.90
N VAL A 102 -13.22 1.76 -5.44
CA VAL A 102 -12.48 1.14 -4.33
C VAL A 102 -13.32 1.14 -3.06
N LEU A 103 -13.90 2.28 -2.69
CA LEU A 103 -14.75 2.38 -1.49
C LEU A 103 -15.97 1.46 -1.58
N LYS A 104 -16.61 1.38 -2.75
CA LYS A 104 -17.71 0.43 -2.97
C LYS A 104 -17.25 -1.02 -2.81
N ARG A 105 -16.08 -1.39 -3.35
CA ARG A 105 -15.52 -2.75 -3.18
C ARG A 105 -15.28 -3.08 -1.71
N ILE A 106 -14.69 -2.16 -0.94
CA ILE A 106 -14.49 -2.32 0.51
C ILE A 106 -15.83 -2.48 1.24
N ILE A 107 -16.81 -1.63 0.96
CA ILE A 107 -18.13 -1.75 1.58
C ILE A 107 -18.75 -3.11 1.26
N ILE A 108 -18.69 -3.56 0.01
CA ILE A 108 -19.26 -4.85 -0.42
C ILE A 108 -18.54 -6.02 0.26
N SER A 109 -17.22 -5.98 0.39
CA SER A 109 -16.45 -7.05 1.04
C SER A 109 -16.81 -7.22 2.52
N MET A 110 -17.22 -6.14 3.19
CA MET A 110 -17.71 -6.17 4.58
C MET A 110 -19.12 -6.76 4.75
N ARG A 111 -19.80 -7.14 3.66
CA ARG A 111 -21.15 -7.72 3.63
C ARG A 111 -22.18 -6.94 4.47
N PRO A 112 -22.44 -5.66 4.15
CA PRO A 112 -23.15 -4.73 5.02
C PRO A 112 -24.65 -5.04 5.21
N PHE A 113 -25.19 -5.95 4.39
CA PHE A 113 -26.58 -6.38 4.43
C PHE A 113 -26.78 -7.72 5.13
N ASP A 114 -25.71 -8.49 5.32
CA ASP A 114 -25.76 -9.83 5.92
C ASP A 114 -25.01 -9.85 7.27
N ASN A 115 -24.07 -8.92 7.49
CA ASN A 115 -23.34 -8.74 8.74
C ASN A 115 -24.09 -7.81 9.70
N LYS A 116 -24.51 -8.35 10.85
CA LYS A 116 -25.24 -7.59 11.90
C LYS A 116 -24.37 -6.54 12.59
N ASP A 117 -23.05 -6.75 12.62
CA ASP A 117 -22.09 -5.86 13.28
C ASP A 117 -21.57 -4.76 12.35
N PHE A 118 -22.13 -4.64 11.13
CA PHE A 118 -21.69 -3.63 10.18
C PHE A 118 -21.90 -2.20 10.70
N THR A 119 -20.79 -1.47 10.78
CA THR A 119 -20.75 -0.06 11.17
C THR A 119 -19.91 0.75 10.20
N LEU A 120 -20.33 1.99 9.96
CA LEU A 120 -19.56 2.97 9.20
C LEU A 120 -18.69 3.86 10.12
N PHE A 121 -18.76 3.68 11.44
CA PHE A 121 -18.11 4.56 12.42
C PHE A 121 -16.58 4.63 12.22
N ASN A 122 -15.94 3.48 11.95
CA ASN A 122 -14.50 3.38 11.71
C ASN A 122 -14.14 3.25 10.22
N PHE A 123 -15.05 3.63 9.32
CA PHE A 123 -14.83 3.38 7.89
C PHE A 123 -13.63 4.14 7.31
N GLY A 124 -13.23 5.28 7.91
CA GLY A 124 -11.99 5.96 7.54
C GLY A 124 -10.75 5.08 7.77
N TRP A 125 -10.70 4.34 8.88
CA TRP A 125 -9.64 3.39 9.18
C TRP A 125 -9.67 2.21 8.20
N GLU A 126 -10.86 1.64 7.96
CA GLU A 126 -11.04 0.55 7.01
C GLU A 126 -10.61 0.94 5.59
N TYR A 127 -10.96 2.16 5.16
CA TYR A 127 -10.51 2.70 3.89
C TYR A 127 -8.98 2.81 3.84
N GLN A 128 -8.35 3.32 4.90
CA GLN A 128 -6.90 3.42 4.98
C GLN A 128 -6.23 2.04 4.90
N MET A 129 -6.70 1.07 5.69
CA MET A 129 -6.17 -0.29 5.73
C MET A 129 -6.20 -0.94 4.35
N HIS A 130 -7.35 -0.91 3.68
CA HIS A 130 -7.56 -1.58 2.39
C HIS A 130 -6.84 -0.90 1.23
N THR A 131 -6.49 0.38 1.35
CA THR A 131 -5.71 1.13 0.34
C THR A 131 -4.21 1.18 0.65
N THR A 132 -3.75 0.53 1.72
CA THR A 132 -2.32 0.53 2.05
C THR A 132 -1.55 -0.33 1.06
N GLU A 133 -0.44 0.20 0.56
CA GLU A 133 0.48 -0.48 -0.36
C GLU A 133 1.17 -1.67 0.34
N ILE A 134 0.94 -2.88 -0.16
CA ILE A 134 1.42 -4.11 0.49
C ILE A 134 2.93 -4.33 0.31
N THR A 135 3.50 -3.88 -0.82
CA THR A 135 4.93 -4.06 -1.12
C THR A 135 5.81 -3.38 -0.09
N LYS A 136 5.43 -2.16 0.32
CA LYS A 136 6.12 -1.40 1.36
C LYS A 136 5.94 -2.02 2.75
N ILE A 137 4.79 -2.62 3.02
CA ILE A 137 4.58 -3.36 4.28
C ILE A 137 5.54 -4.55 4.36
N PHE A 138 5.64 -5.34 3.29
CA PHE A 138 6.58 -6.47 3.24
C PHE A 138 8.02 -6.03 3.45
N ASP A 139 8.46 -5.00 2.70
CA ASP A 139 9.82 -4.47 2.78
C ASP A 139 10.18 -4.06 4.21
N ASN A 140 9.34 -3.21 4.82
CA ASN A 140 9.58 -2.67 6.16
C ASN A 140 9.57 -3.79 7.22
N HIS A 141 8.60 -4.70 7.16
CA HIS A 141 8.49 -5.78 8.15
C HIS A 141 9.72 -6.69 8.13
N ILE A 142 10.14 -7.13 6.94
CA ILE A 142 11.30 -8.00 6.78
C ILE A 142 12.57 -7.28 7.21
N LYS A 143 12.71 -6.00 6.85
CA LYS A 143 13.83 -5.17 7.29
C LYS A 143 13.93 -5.06 8.80
N GLU A 144 12.82 -4.79 9.48
CA GLU A 144 12.79 -4.69 10.93
C GLU A 144 13.16 -6.01 11.61
N GLN A 145 12.60 -7.13 11.15
CA GLN A 145 12.94 -8.46 11.69
C GLN A 145 14.40 -8.83 11.42
N PHE A 146 14.89 -8.58 10.20
CA PHE A 146 16.28 -8.85 9.86
C PHE A 146 17.25 -8.02 10.69
N LYS A 147 16.98 -6.73 10.88
CA LYS A 147 17.78 -5.90 11.79
C LYS A 147 17.73 -6.42 13.22
N LYS A 148 16.56 -6.83 13.71
CA LYS A 148 16.41 -7.38 15.06
C LYS A 148 17.25 -8.65 15.25
N GLU A 149 17.20 -9.59 14.31
CA GLU A 149 18.00 -10.81 14.37
C GLU A 149 19.50 -10.54 14.21
N LEU A 150 19.90 -9.61 13.34
CA LEU A 150 21.30 -9.15 13.26
C LEU A 150 21.80 -8.59 14.60
N HIS A 151 21.01 -7.76 15.29
CA HIS A 151 21.40 -7.25 16.60
C HIS A 151 21.52 -8.37 17.63
N GLN A 152 20.67 -9.40 17.58
CA GLN A 152 20.80 -10.57 18.45
C GLN A 152 22.08 -11.36 18.15
N LEU A 153 22.40 -11.56 16.87
CA LEU A 153 23.66 -12.20 16.46
C LEU A 153 24.87 -11.38 16.90
N PHE A 154 24.81 -10.06 16.80
CA PHE A 154 25.86 -9.16 17.28
C PHE A 154 26.10 -9.34 18.79
N LEU A 155 25.03 -9.29 19.59
CA LEU A 155 25.12 -9.46 21.05
C LEU A 155 25.61 -10.85 21.45
N ARG A 156 25.32 -11.90 20.66
CA ARG A 156 25.81 -13.26 20.93
C ARG A 156 27.27 -13.45 20.59
N THR A 157 27.79 -12.67 19.64
CA THR A 157 29.16 -12.82 19.12
C THR A 157 30.13 -11.81 19.71
N ILE A 158 29.61 -10.81 20.44
CA ILE A 158 30.44 -9.86 21.18
C ILE A 158 31.24 -10.63 22.24
N ASP A 159 32.54 -10.33 22.32
CA ASP A 159 33.50 -10.94 23.26
C ASP A 159 33.72 -12.45 23.12
N GLN A 160 33.32 -13.06 21.99
CA GLN A 160 33.64 -14.45 21.65
C GLN A 160 34.77 -14.49 20.60
N ASP A 161 36.00 -14.76 21.05
CA ASP A 161 37.18 -14.83 20.16
C ASP A 161 37.01 -15.87 19.04
N ASP A 162 36.34 -16.98 19.32
CA ASP A 162 36.04 -18.03 18.34
C ASP A 162 35.09 -17.57 17.21
N ASN A 163 34.30 -16.52 17.46
CA ASN A 163 33.30 -15.98 16.53
C ASN A 163 33.69 -14.62 15.93
N ARG A 164 34.98 -14.26 15.98
CA ARG A 164 35.49 -12.96 15.54
C ARG A 164 35.17 -12.64 14.07
N GLN A 165 35.13 -13.65 13.19
CA GLN A 165 34.74 -13.47 11.79
C GLN A 165 33.25 -13.12 11.66
N LEU A 166 32.38 -13.86 12.35
CA LEU A 166 30.94 -13.61 12.36
C LEU A 166 30.62 -12.24 12.97
N PHE A 167 31.31 -11.85 14.04
CA PHE A 167 31.19 -10.52 14.63
C PHE A 167 31.51 -9.41 13.62
N LYS A 168 32.62 -9.53 12.87
CA LYS A 168 32.99 -8.54 11.84
C LYS A 168 31.92 -8.43 10.74
N ILE A 169 31.40 -9.57 10.29
CA ILE A 169 30.34 -9.62 9.28
C ILE A 169 29.08 -8.93 9.82
N VAL A 170 28.56 -9.35 10.96
CA VAL A 170 27.34 -8.76 11.53
C VAL A 170 27.51 -7.27 11.82
N ASN A 171 28.67 -6.86 12.33
CA ASN A 171 29.00 -5.45 12.57
C ASN A 171 29.01 -4.63 11.28
N PHE A 172 29.49 -5.20 10.17
CA PHE A 172 29.41 -4.57 8.85
C PHE A 172 27.95 -4.34 8.44
N PHE A 173 27.11 -5.38 8.53
CA PHE A 173 25.71 -5.30 8.16
C PHE A 173 24.93 -4.27 8.98
N ILE A 174 25.22 -4.15 10.28
CA ILE A 174 24.52 -3.19 11.15
C ILE A 174 24.93 -1.75 10.85
N ASN A 175 26.23 -1.48 10.74
CA ASN A 175 26.77 -0.11 10.77
C ASN A 175 27.09 0.49 9.39
N TYR A 176 27.35 -0.33 8.38
CA TYR A 176 27.84 0.13 7.08
C TYR A 176 26.81 0.01 5.95
N LEU A 177 25.78 -0.82 6.12
CA LEU A 177 24.67 -0.85 5.18
C LEU A 177 23.72 0.33 5.42
N ASN A 178 23.35 1.02 4.34
CA ASN A 178 22.39 2.09 4.40
C ASN A 178 20.96 1.56 4.51
N TRP A 179 20.55 1.27 5.74
CA TRP A 179 19.19 0.87 6.07
C TRP A 179 18.12 1.97 5.87
N ASN A 180 18.42 3.08 5.21
CA ASN A 180 17.37 3.98 4.72
C ASN A 180 16.82 3.53 3.36
N ASN A 181 17.57 2.71 2.62
CA ASN A 181 17.13 2.12 1.34
C ASN A 181 16.15 0.96 1.55
N SER A 182 15.49 0.48 0.49
CA SER A 182 14.62 -0.71 0.61
C SER A 182 15.42 -1.93 1.07
N PHE A 183 14.76 -2.86 1.76
CA PHE A 183 15.39 -4.13 2.13
C PHE A 183 15.87 -4.87 0.89
N SER A 184 15.04 -4.97 -0.14
CA SER A 184 15.37 -5.67 -1.38
C SER A 184 16.67 -5.18 -2.02
N SER A 185 16.80 -3.87 -2.25
CA SER A 185 17.99 -3.28 -2.86
C SER A 185 19.24 -3.48 -2.02
N THR A 186 19.11 -3.34 -0.70
CA THR A 186 20.21 -3.55 0.24
C THR A 186 20.65 -5.02 0.26
N TYR A 187 19.68 -5.93 0.26
CA TYR A 187 19.90 -7.38 0.32
C TYR A 187 20.50 -7.94 -0.98
N GLU A 188 19.99 -7.52 -2.13
CA GLU A 188 20.50 -7.92 -3.45
C GLU A 188 21.95 -7.44 -3.63
N ALA A 189 22.22 -6.15 -3.36
CA ALA A 189 23.57 -5.62 -3.46
C ALA A 189 24.56 -6.35 -2.53
N ALA A 190 24.15 -6.62 -1.29
CA ALA A 190 24.98 -7.36 -0.35
C ALA A 190 25.12 -8.84 -0.76
N SER A 191 24.14 -9.45 -1.43
CA SER A 191 24.23 -10.83 -1.94
C SER A 191 25.16 -10.95 -3.14
N GLU A 192 25.26 -9.90 -3.95
CA GLU A 192 26.19 -9.84 -5.08
C GLU A 192 27.63 -9.59 -4.62
N ILE A 193 27.84 -8.68 -3.67
CA ILE A 193 29.17 -8.26 -3.23
C ILE A 193 29.76 -9.21 -2.17
N MET A 194 28.93 -9.76 -1.28
CA MET A 194 29.33 -10.53 -0.11
C MET A 194 28.49 -11.82 0.02
N ALA A 195 28.49 -12.62 -1.05
CA ALA A 195 27.63 -13.80 -1.16
C ALA A 195 27.88 -14.85 -0.06
N GLU A 196 29.14 -15.03 0.35
CA GLU A 196 29.51 -16.01 1.37
C GLU A 196 29.08 -15.56 2.77
N GLU A 197 29.28 -14.28 3.07
CA GLU A 197 28.88 -13.64 4.32
C GLU A 197 27.36 -13.63 4.49
N ILE A 198 26.61 -13.37 3.42
CA ILE A 198 25.15 -13.48 3.45
C ILE A 198 24.71 -14.91 3.71
N LYS A 199 25.32 -15.91 3.06
CA LYS A 199 24.97 -17.32 3.32
C LYS A 199 25.22 -17.69 4.78
N LEU A 200 26.29 -17.19 5.39
CA LEU A 200 26.56 -17.39 6.81
C LEU A 200 25.46 -16.78 7.69
N ILE A 201 25.01 -15.56 7.38
CA ILE A 201 23.88 -14.93 8.08
C ILE A 201 22.58 -15.70 7.84
N GLU A 202 22.27 -16.08 6.60
CA GLU A 202 21.08 -16.83 6.21
C GLU A 202 20.95 -18.17 6.98
N ASN A 203 22.07 -18.81 7.29
CA ASN A 203 22.10 -20.05 8.08
C ASN A 203 21.87 -19.83 9.58
N LEU A 204 22.05 -18.60 10.07
CA LEU A 204 21.98 -18.25 11.49
C LEU A 204 20.70 -17.51 11.88
N ILE A 205 19.97 -16.96 10.90
CA ILE A 205 18.65 -16.37 11.10
C ILE A 205 17.57 -17.46 11.28
N SER A 206 16.43 -17.06 11.82
CA SER A 206 15.29 -17.94 12.01
C SER A 206 14.74 -18.45 10.67
N LYS A 207 14.24 -19.69 10.67
CA LYS A 207 13.61 -20.28 9.49
C LYS A 207 12.40 -19.46 9.02
N GLU A 208 11.63 -18.88 9.95
CA GLU A 208 10.48 -18.01 9.65
C GLU A 208 10.93 -16.76 8.86
N LEU A 209 12.00 -16.10 9.31
CA LEU A 209 12.55 -14.93 8.62
C LEU A 209 13.15 -15.30 7.26
N TYR A 210 13.92 -16.39 7.20
CA TYR A 210 14.48 -16.87 5.94
C TYR A 210 13.39 -17.16 4.89
N THR A 211 12.34 -17.89 5.27
CA THR A 211 11.19 -18.14 4.39
C THR A 211 10.52 -16.84 3.96
N SER A 212 10.37 -15.87 4.87
CA SER A 212 9.77 -14.56 4.57
C SER A 212 10.61 -13.75 3.58
N ILE A 213 11.95 -13.76 3.71
CA ILE A 213 12.87 -13.12 2.77
C ILE A 213 12.72 -13.73 1.38
N LYS A 214 12.77 -15.06 1.26
CA LYS A 214 12.65 -15.73 -0.04
C LYS A 214 11.27 -15.52 -0.67
N ALA A 215 10.20 -15.57 0.13
CA ALA A 215 8.85 -15.28 -0.33
C ALA A 215 8.72 -13.84 -0.88
N TYR A 216 9.32 -12.87 -0.19
CA TYR A 216 9.30 -11.47 -0.61
C TYR A 216 10.12 -11.21 -1.87
N LEU A 217 11.32 -11.78 -1.99
CA LEU A 217 12.13 -11.65 -3.21
C LEU A 217 11.44 -12.32 -4.42
N ALA A 218 10.83 -13.49 -4.22
CA ALA A 218 10.02 -14.15 -5.25
C ALA A 218 8.80 -13.30 -5.66
N TYR A 219 8.14 -12.68 -4.68
CA TYR A 219 7.07 -11.72 -4.92
C TYR A 219 7.57 -10.55 -5.76
N LEU A 220 8.66 -9.88 -5.39
CA LEU A 220 9.22 -8.75 -6.15
C LEU A 220 9.57 -9.09 -7.60
N GLY A 221 10.15 -10.27 -7.84
CA GLY A 221 10.46 -10.75 -9.20
C GLY A 221 9.22 -10.90 -10.09
N LYS A 222 8.03 -11.05 -9.49
CA LYS A 222 6.75 -11.24 -10.19
C LYS A 222 5.81 -10.05 -10.11
N VAL A 223 6.01 -9.14 -9.15
CA VAL A 223 5.21 -7.92 -8.97
C VAL A 223 5.19 -7.06 -10.22
N ASN A 224 6.29 -6.98 -10.97
CA ASN A 224 6.30 -6.22 -12.22
C ASN A 224 5.39 -6.83 -13.30
N ILE A 225 5.19 -8.15 -13.30
CA ILE A 225 4.24 -8.83 -14.20
C ILE A 225 2.81 -8.52 -13.75
N VAL A 226 2.56 -8.59 -12.43
CA VAL A 226 1.26 -8.23 -11.85
C VAL A 226 0.94 -6.76 -12.13
N ASN A 227 1.85 -5.84 -11.82
CA ASN A 227 1.71 -4.41 -12.10
C ASN A 227 1.48 -4.14 -13.58
N ARG A 228 2.25 -4.75 -14.50
CA ARG A 228 2.02 -4.60 -15.95
C ARG A 228 0.66 -5.14 -16.39
N LEU A 229 0.16 -6.20 -15.77
CA LEU A 229 -1.20 -6.72 -16.03
C LEU A 229 -2.28 -5.75 -15.54
N PHE A 230 -2.04 -5.03 -14.44
CA PHE A 230 -2.95 -4.00 -13.94
C PHE A 230 -2.87 -2.69 -14.72
N GLU A 231 -1.66 -2.22 -15.05
CA GLU A 231 -1.39 -1.04 -15.88
C GLU A 231 -2.01 -1.19 -17.28
N ARG A 232 -1.85 -2.36 -17.92
CA ARG A 232 -2.46 -2.64 -19.23
C ARG A 232 -3.98 -2.70 -19.20
N ARG A 233 -4.58 -2.94 -18.03
CA ARG A 233 -6.02 -3.02 -17.90
C ARG A 233 -6.65 -1.63 -17.78
N GLN A 234 -5.99 -0.63 -17.16
CA GLN A 234 -6.68 0.60 -16.73
C GLN A 234 -5.76 1.84 -16.62
N GLU A 235 -5.67 2.65 -17.69
CA GLU A 235 -5.09 4.00 -17.61
C GLU A 235 -5.90 4.89 -16.64
N GLY A 236 -5.21 5.66 -15.79
CA GLY A 236 -5.82 6.65 -14.89
C GLY A 236 -6.32 6.15 -13.52
N ARG A 237 -5.95 4.93 -13.11
CA ARG A 237 -6.28 4.37 -11.78
C ARG A 237 -5.13 4.45 -10.77
N ILE A 238 -5.45 4.20 -9.51
CA ILE A 238 -4.48 4.02 -8.42
C ILE A 238 -3.70 2.73 -8.69
N THR A 239 -2.44 2.84 -9.12
CA THR A 239 -1.60 1.69 -9.56
C THR A 239 -0.86 0.99 -8.43
N THR A 240 -1.11 1.36 -7.17
CA THR A 240 -0.46 0.71 -6.02
C THR A 240 -1.14 -0.62 -5.70
N LEU A 241 -0.38 -1.71 -5.59
CA LEU A 241 -0.89 -3.00 -5.11
C LEU A 241 -1.40 -2.86 -3.67
N SER A 242 -2.71 -2.74 -3.54
CA SER A 242 -3.36 -2.49 -2.27
C SER A 242 -3.67 -3.79 -1.52
N TYR A 243 -3.89 -3.70 -0.21
CA TYR A 243 -4.31 -4.85 0.58
C TYR A 243 -5.66 -5.42 0.10
N LEU A 244 -6.56 -4.58 -0.41
CA LEU A 244 -7.80 -5.03 -1.04
C LEU A 244 -7.51 -5.93 -2.24
N ASP A 245 -6.57 -5.56 -3.10
CA ASP A 245 -6.24 -6.33 -4.30
C ASP A 245 -5.56 -7.65 -3.93
N TRP A 246 -4.74 -7.67 -2.87
CA TRP A 246 -4.23 -8.90 -2.26
C TRP A 246 -5.35 -9.85 -1.85
N GLN A 247 -6.37 -9.34 -1.14
CA GLN A 247 -7.49 -10.16 -0.66
C GLN A 247 -8.40 -10.70 -1.76
N THR A 248 -8.45 -10.05 -2.94
CA THR A 248 -9.39 -10.43 -3.99
C THR A 248 -8.76 -11.24 -5.13
N GLU A 249 -7.64 -10.80 -5.69
CA GLU A 249 -7.14 -11.35 -6.97
C GLU A 249 -5.63 -11.61 -6.97
N VAL A 250 -4.85 -10.76 -6.32
CA VAL A 250 -3.38 -10.80 -6.43
C VAL A 250 -2.81 -12.02 -5.72
N LYS A 251 -3.36 -12.43 -4.57
CA LYS A 251 -2.92 -13.64 -3.85
C LYS A 251 -2.96 -14.89 -4.73
N ASP A 252 -4.06 -15.09 -5.44
CA ASP A 252 -4.25 -16.25 -6.31
C ASP A 252 -3.35 -16.20 -7.56
N GLN A 253 -3.13 -15.01 -8.12
CA GLN A 253 -2.22 -14.83 -9.26
C GLN A 253 -0.76 -15.10 -8.85
N VAL A 254 -0.32 -14.54 -7.72
CA VAL A 254 1.02 -14.77 -7.18
C VAL A 254 1.22 -16.24 -6.83
N TYR A 255 0.21 -16.91 -6.27
CA TYR A 255 0.26 -18.34 -5.99
C TYR A 255 0.51 -19.18 -7.24
N LYS A 256 -0.21 -18.91 -8.34
CA LYS A 256 -0.01 -19.60 -9.63
C LYS A 256 1.41 -19.40 -10.19
N GLU A 257 1.93 -18.18 -10.09
CA GLU A 257 3.31 -17.88 -10.49
C GLU A 257 4.34 -18.59 -9.60
N PHE A 258 4.07 -18.71 -8.29
CA PHE A 258 4.96 -19.41 -7.36
C PHE A 258 4.96 -20.92 -7.61
N ILE A 259 3.82 -21.53 -7.94
CA ILE A 259 3.77 -22.96 -8.29
C ILE A 259 4.74 -23.26 -9.44
N ALA A 260 4.76 -22.41 -10.47
CA ALA A 260 5.65 -22.57 -11.62
C ALA A 260 7.15 -22.43 -11.28
N LEU A 261 7.49 -21.69 -10.21
CA LEU A 261 8.88 -21.43 -9.82
C LEU A 261 9.44 -22.44 -8.81
N VAL A 262 8.66 -22.76 -7.77
CA VAL A 262 9.17 -23.49 -6.59
C VAL A 262 8.39 -24.76 -6.26
N GLY A 263 7.33 -25.06 -7.02
CA GLY A 263 6.42 -26.17 -6.77
C GLY A 263 5.34 -25.84 -5.72
N GLU A 264 4.30 -26.66 -5.68
CA GLU A 264 3.05 -26.38 -4.96
C GLU A 264 3.24 -26.21 -3.44
N GLN A 265 3.99 -27.09 -2.79
CA GLN A 265 4.19 -27.05 -1.33
C GLN A 265 4.92 -25.77 -0.88
N LYS A 266 6.01 -25.40 -1.58
CA LYS A 266 6.77 -24.17 -1.25
C LYS A 266 6.01 -22.90 -1.64
N ALA A 267 5.26 -22.94 -2.74
CA ALA A 267 4.40 -21.82 -3.13
C ALA A 267 3.37 -21.49 -2.05
N LEU A 268 2.76 -22.52 -1.45
CA LEU A 268 1.81 -22.35 -0.35
C LEU A 268 2.49 -21.76 0.89
N GLU A 269 3.68 -22.28 1.26
CA GLU A 269 4.46 -21.77 2.38
C GLU A 269 4.78 -20.26 2.22
N TYR A 270 5.17 -19.85 1.01
CA TYR A 270 5.47 -18.45 0.71
C TYR A 270 4.24 -17.55 0.79
N ILE A 271 3.10 -18.01 0.25
CA ILE A 271 1.84 -17.25 0.35
C ILE A 271 1.39 -17.12 1.80
N ILE A 272 1.47 -18.17 2.61
CA ILE A 272 1.11 -18.14 4.03
C ILE A 272 2.02 -17.16 4.79
N SER A 273 3.33 -17.18 4.52
CA SER A 273 4.29 -16.25 5.12
C SER A 273 3.94 -14.79 4.80
N LEU A 274 3.69 -14.46 3.53
CA LEU A 274 3.30 -13.11 3.13
C LEU A 274 1.95 -12.69 3.74
N ASP A 275 0.96 -13.58 3.75
CA ASP A 275 -0.35 -13.30 4.33
C ASP A 275 -0.26 -13.03 5.84
N SER A 276 0.58 -13.79 6.56
CA SER A 276 0.86 -13.61 7.98
C SER A 276 1.47 -12.22 8.27
N ILE A 277 2.43 -11.77 7.45
CA ILE A 277 3.02 -10.42 7.57
C ILE A 277 1.94 -9.34 7.45
N LEU A 278 1.06 -9.45 6.46
CA LEU A 278 -0.02 -8.49 6.25
C LEU A 278 -1.03 -8.52 7.39
N GLN A 279 -1.44 -9.70 7.85
CA GLN A 279 -2.37 -9.82 8.97
C GLN A 279 -1.81 -9.23 10.26
N ARG A 280 -0.56 -9.52 10.61
CA ARG A 280 0.10 -8.97 11.82
C ARG A 280 0.25 -7.45 11.77
N THR A 281 0.57 -6.90 10.59
CA THR A 281 0.88 -5.47 10.44
C THR A 281 -0.38 -4.62 10.26
N ILE A 282 -1.37 -5.13 9.53
CA ILE A 282 -2.62 -4.42 9.21
C ILE A 282 -3.68 -4.67 10.29
N LYS A 283 -3.76 -5.87 10.87
CA LYS A 283 -4.77 -6.21 11.90
C LYS A 283 -4.12 -6.65 13.22
N PRO A 284 -3.41 -5.75 13.94
CA PRO A 284 -2.70 -6.09 15.16
C PRO A 284 -3.58 -6.63 16.31
N GLY A 285 -4.91 -6.47 16.22
CA GLY A 285 -5.88 -6.95 17.22
C GLY A 285 -6.54 -8.31 16.94
N ALA A 286 -6.29 -8.96 15.80
CA ALA A 286 -6.94 -10.24 15.46
C ALA A 286 -6.23 -11.48 16.04
N THR A 287 -5.01 -11.33 16.55
CA THR A 287 -4.20 -12.41 17.13
C THR A 287 -4.24 -12.46 18.66
N ALA A 288 -5.16 -11.73 19.29
CA ALA A 288 -5.36 -11.71 20.75
C ALA A 288 -6.75 -12.23 21.17
N ALA A 289 -7.25 -13.25 20.46
CA ALA A 289 -8.43 -14.03 20.84
C ALA A 289 -8.12 -15.52 20.77
#